data_AF-A0A6A6DMZ2-F1
#
_entry.id   AF-A0A6A6DMZ2-F1
#
_cell.length_a   1.000
_cell.length_b   1.000
_cell.length_c   1.000
_cell.angle_alpha   90.00
_cell.angle_beta   90.00
_cell.angle_gamma   90.00
#
_symmetry.space_group_name_H-M   'P 1'
#
loop_
_entity.id
_entity.type
_entity.pdbx_description
1 polymer ?
#
loop_
_entity_poly.entity_id
_entity_poly.type
_entity_poly.pdbx_seq_one_letter_code
_entity_poly.pdbx_strand_id
1 'polypeptide(L)' 'SVTSWVLREHGTLVPVIYGHMAKALSEIHISFDGWTVRAGKKAFYGVVAYYINHNAEIQEMLIALPQLSGVHTG' A
#
# COMPACT_ATOMS: atom_id res chain seq x y z
N SER A 1 18.58 -6.87 -12.87
CA SER A 1 17.43 -6.23 -13.55
C SER A 1 16.68 -5.36 -12.57
N VAL A 2 16.02 -4.29 -13.02
CA VAL A 2 15.12 -3.46 -12.19
C VAL A 2 14.07 -4.32 -11.49
N THR A 3 13.56 -5.36 -12.16
CA THR A 3 12.59 -6.32 -11.59
C THR A 3 13.12 -7.01 -10.33
N SER A 4 14.37 -7.48 -10.34
CA SER A 4 14.99 -8.15 -9.18
C SER A 4 15.23 -7.20 -8.02
N TRP A 5 15.52 -5.93 -8.30
CA TRP A 5 15.67 -4.90 -7.28
C TRP A 5 14.32 -4.57 -6.64
N VAL A 6 13.25 -4.39 -7.44
CA VAL A 6 11.89 -4.13 -6.94
C VAL A 6 11.37 -5.28 -6.08
N LEU A 7 11.55 -6.54 -6.51
CA LEU A 7 11.10 -7.70 -5.73
C LEU A 7 11.85 -7.83 -4.40
N ARG A 8 13.16 -7.53 -4.40
CA ARG A 8 13.94 -7.52 -3.17
C ARG A 8 13.50 -6.41 -2.23
N GLU A 9 13.29 -5.20 -2.75
CA GLU A 9 12.82 -4.06 -1.97
C GLU A 9 11.44 -4.36 -1.36
N HIS A 10 10.52 -4.93 -2.14
CA HIS A 10 9.23 -5.38 -1.65
C HIS A 10 9.37 -6.40 -0.50
N GLY A 11 10.24 -7.39 -0.64
CA GLY A 11 10.53 -8.37 0.43
C GLY A 11 11.08 -7.73 1.71
N THR A 12 11.88 -6.67 1.58
CA THR A 12 12.41 -5.91 2.72
C THR A 12 11.35 -5.04 3.39
N LEU A 13 10.40 -4.50 2.61
CA LEU A 13 9.39 -3.57 3.12
C LEU A 13 8.25 -4.27 3.88
N VAL A 14 7.89 -5.51 3.53
CA VAL A 14 6.80 -6.23 4.19
C VAL A 14 7.00 -6.38 5.71
N PRO A 15 8.16 -6.86 6.21
CA PRO A 15 8.41 -6.93 7.65
C PRO A 15 8.41 -5.56 8.34
N VAL A 16 8.85 -4.51 7.64
CA VAL A 16 8.87 -3.13 8.17
C VAL A 16 7.44 -2.63 8.36
N ILE A 17 6.60 -2.75 7.32
CA ILE A 17 5.18 -2.38 7.38
C ILE A 17 4.49 -3.13 8.53
N TYR A 18 4.72 -4.45 8.64
CA TYR A 18 4.15 -5.25 9.73
C TYR A 18 4.62 -4.76 11.11
N GLY A 19 5.92 -4.48 11.27
CA GLY A 19 6.46 -3.98 12.54
C GLY A 19 5.92 -2.61 12.95
N HIS A 20 5.61 -1.76 11.97
CA HIS A 20 4.96 -0.47 12.20
C HIS A 20 3.49 -0.64 12.63
N MET A 21 2.74 -1.51 11.94
CA MET A 21 1.33 -1.78 12.22
C MET A 21 1.08 -2.57 13.51
N ALA A 22 1.97 -3.51 13.83
CA ALA A 22 1.89 -4.29 15.08
C ALA A 22 2.01 -3.41 16.35
N LYS A 23 2.49 -2.18 16.20
CA LYS A 23 2.61 -1.18 17.28
C LYS A 23 1.51 -0.11 17.20
N ALA A 24 0.45 -0.35 16.43
CA ALA A 24 -0.70 0.55 16.38
C ALA A 24 -1.44 0.54 17.74
N LEU A 25 -1.81 1.73 18.21
CA LEU A 25 -2.65 1.93 19.39
C LEU A 25 -4.14 1.96 19.06
N SER A 26 -4.49 2.27 17.80
CA SER A 26 -5.87 2.25 17.30
C SER A 26 -6.13 1.03 16.43
N GLU A 27 -7.40 0.85 16.05
CA GLU A 27 -7.73 0.04 14.89
C GLU A 27 -7.01 0.59 13.63
N ILE A 28 -6.69 -0.31 12.71
CA ILE A 28 -6.06 0.02 11.44
C ILE A 28 -7.17 0.09 10.39
N HIS A 29 -7.39 1.28 9.84
CA HIS A 29 -8.32 1.50 8.74
C HIS A 29 -7.57 1.42 7.41
N ILE A 30 -8.16 0.75 6.42
CA ILE A 30 -7.55 0.61 5.09
C ILE A 30 -8.46 1.27 4.05
N SER A 31 -7.88 2.19 3.26
CA SER A 31 -8.54 2.77 2.09
C SER A 31 -7.97 2.18 0.80
N PHE A 32 -8.80 2.21 -0.24
CA PHE A 32 -8.44 1.81 -1.59
C PHE A 32 -8.78 2.97 -2.53
N ASP A 33 -7.77 3.58 -3.13
CA ASP A 33 -7.95 4.66 -4.10
C ASP A 33 -7.54 4.20 -5.49
N GLY A 34 -8.47 4.27 -6.43
CA GLY A 34 -8.29 3.75 -7.78
C GLY A 34 -8.20 4.85 -8.82
N TRP A 35 -7.15 4.86 -9.63
CA TRP A 35 -7.05 5.79 -10.75
C TRP A 35 -6.55 5.12 -12.03
N THR A 36 -6.90 5.74 -13.15
CA THR A 36 -6.41 5.39 -14.48
C THR A 36 -5.44 6.45 -14.97
N VAL A 37 -4.30 6.03 -15.53
CA VAL A 37 -3.36 6.94 -16.18
C VAL A 37 -3.87 7.26 -17.59
N ARG A 38 -3.73 8.52 -18.04
CA ARG A 38 -4.22 8.99 -19.35
C ARG A 38 -3.83 8.02 -20.47
N ALA A 39 -4.80 7.76 -21.35
CA ALA A 39 -4.85 6.72 -22.39
C ALA A 39 -5.33 5.31 -21.94
N GLY A 40 -5.77 5.12 -20.69
CA GLY A 40 -6.52 3.91 -20.28
C GLY A 40 -5.73 2.60 -20.28
N LYS A 41 -4.42 2.67 -20.55
CA LYS A 41 -3.55 1.48 -20.67
C LYS A 41 -3.09 0.90 -19.34
N LYS A 42 -3.18 1.69 -18.27
CA LYS A 42 -2.78 1.28 -16.91
C LYS A 42 -3.74 1.89 -15.90
N ALA A 43 -4.27 1.04 -15.04
CA ALA A 43 -5.01 1.42 -13.85
C ALA A 43 -4.26 0.93 -12.62
N PHE A 44 -4.39 1.61 -11.50
CA PHE A 44 -3.73 1.28 -10.24
C PHE A 44 -4.73 1.42 -9.08
N TYR A 45 -4.49 0.65 -8.02
CA TYR A 45 -5.05 0.96 -6.70
C TYR A 45 -3.93 1.34 -5.76
N GLY A 46 -4.04 2.49 -5.09
CA GLY A 46 -3.32 2.76 -3.86
C GLY A 46 -4.05 2.09 -2.71
N VAL A 47 -3.34 1.29 -1.92
CA VAL A 47 -3.85 0.71 -0.66
C VAL A 47 -3.13 1.41 0.48
N VAL A 48 -3.87 2.16 1.28
CA VAL A 48 -3.31 3.03 2.33
C VAL A 48 -3.89 2.65 3.67
N ALA A 49 -3.02 2.51 4.67
CA ALA A 49 -3.40 2.22 6.04
C ALA A 49 -3.31 3.47 6.92
N TYR A 50 -4.32 3.65 7.75
CA TYR A 50 -4.46 4.74 8.71
C TYR A 50 -4.56 4.18 10.11
N TYR A 51 -3.71 4.65 11.01
CA TYR A 51 -3.70 4.22 12.40
C TYR A 51 -2.96 5.22 13.29
N ILE A 52 -3.11 5.10 14.60
CA ILE A 52 -2.33 5.83 15.60
C ILE A 52 -1.15 4.97 16.03
N ASN A 53 0.08 5.48 15.96
CA ASN A 53 1.27 4.74 16.37
C ASN A 53 1.49 4.79 17.90
N HIS A 54 2.51 4.09 18.40
CA HIS A 54 2.90 4.07 19.81
C HIS A 54 3.31 5.42 20.39
N ASN A 55 3.60 6.43 19.55
CA ASN A 55 3.87 7.81 19.97
C ASN A 55 2.59 8.67 19.99
N ALA A 56 1.41 8.07 19.83
CA ALA A 56 0.12 8.74 19.69
C ALA A 56 0.01 9.66 18.46
N GLU A 57 0.75 9.36 17.39
CA GLU A 57 0.73 10.13 16.14
C GLU A 57 -0.12 9.43 15.08
N ILE A 58 -0.86 10.21 14.29
CA ILE A 58 -1.60 9.71 13.12
C ILE A 58 -0.59 9.29 12.05
N GLN A 59 -0.80 8.10 11.50
CA GLN A 59 -0.02 7.55 10.40
C GLN A 59 -0.89 7.40 9.16
N GLU A 60 -0.29 7.69 8.01
CA GLU A 60 -0.83 7.40 6.68
C GLU A 60 0.26 6.66 5.90
N MET A 61 0.06 5.37 5.68
CA MET A 61 1.09 4.49 5.12
C MET A 61 0.59 3.78 3.86
N LEU A 62 1.22 4.06 2.71
CA LEU A 62 1.00 3.29 1.49
C LEU A 62 1.59 1.89 1.66
N ILE A 63 0.74 0.86 1.66
CA ILE A 63 1.15 -0.53 1.87
C ILE A 63 1.15 -1.37 0.59
N ALA A 64 0.41 -0.95 -0.43
CA ALA A 64 0.46 -1.58 -1.74
C ALA A 64 0.08 -0.60 -2.86
N LEU A 65 0.63 -0.83 -4.04
CA LEU A 65 0.28 -0.11 -5.27
C LEU A 65 0.12 -1.10 -6.45
N PRO A 66 -0.83 -2.05 -6.40
CA PRO A 66 -1.04 -2.98 -7.49
C PRO A 66 -1.46 -2.27 -8.78
N GLN A 67 -0.84 -2.69 -9.89
CA GLN A 67 -1.36 -2.39 -11.21
C GLN A 67 -2.55 -3.31 -11.50
N LEU A 68 -3.66 -2.72 -11.92
CA LEU A 68 -4.84 -3.43 -12.37
C LEU A 68 -4.67 -3.91 -13.81
N SER A 69 -5.10 -5.15 -14.05
CA SER A 69 -5.18 -5.78 -15.36
C SER A 69 -6.54 -6.48 -15.49
N GLY A 70 -7.22 -6.30 -16.62
CA GLY A 70 -8.53 -6.90 -16.88
C GLY A 70 -9.71 -5.94 -16.72
N VAL A 71 -10.93 -6.48 -16.75
CA VAL A 71 -12.19 -5.73 -16.62
C VAL A 71 -12.52 -5.55 -15.14
N HIS A 72 -12.84 -4.32 -14.73
CA HIS A 72 -13.26 -4.00 -13.37
C HIS A 72 -14.61 -4.69 -13.05
N THR A 73 -14.65 -5.60 -12.07
CA THR A 73 -15.87 -6.38 -11.76
C THR A 73 -16.70 -5.84 -10.59
N GLY A 74 -16.22 -4.82 -9.87
CA GLY A 74 -16.88 -4.30 -8.66
C GLY A 74 -16.69 -5.22 -7.47
#